data_AF-A0A0E3ZX18-F1
#
_entry.id   AF-A0A0E3ZX18-F1
#
_cell.length_a   1.000
_cell.length_b   1.000
_cell.length_c   1.000
_cell.angle_alpha   90.00
_cell.angle_beta   90.00
_cell.angle_gamma   90.00
#
_symmetry.space_group_name_H-M   'P 1'
#
loop_
_entity.id
_entity.type
_entity.pdbx_description
1 polymer ?
#
loop_
_entity_poly.entity_id
_entity_poly.type
_entity_poly.pdbx_seq_one_letter_code
_entity_poly.pdbx_strand_id
1 'polypeptide(L)'
;MLAKESPMKSSPRKKERRGSATLPARTGHLPTREEEEEISLKARLEPLNSSEVMTVLAKPQVFKGPEVRLQDEIVRGLEEQINRLGEDEQRLYAANTCVGGIELTVSPDSDLRTLISGARLIDLQGNCIGKSSFDLAKAAGVENQIITNTLATMETAGQLDYLRKSDIIGEDWKVIVEIHYYRDRDKGQTKFHKDTNGQTLFVNLNFVNDEPVPGPEFIVNPGSNDKYDTHISEHMPSVFVRDVQRAKVAHGTPTEIGMTVIPEKGVVAFVDEAIHHKTPTLGHRLASSGALAFALAKKFPEEYKNVKAGYDKYKKRWSDLWAFTSYIDKKYHKNADAWYALLTRLDDNSAKFNRTELAVILPKIDGFNTDEFIEELVEQGGAGDFGEASFLFAKTMNVPVKRPGQAPLQRQMSQKLLAGTAPKAVPGKRTFFRTWVRAVPIPK
;
A
#
# COMPACT_ATOMS: atom_id res chain seq x y z
N MET A 1 -66.15 25.19 -27.76
CA MET A 1 -65.09 25.79 -28.60
C MET A 1 -63.98 24.77 -28.74
N LEU A 2 -63.94 24.07 -29.88
CA LEU A 2 -62.95 23.06 -30.23
C LEU A 2 -62.13 23.62 -31.40
N ALA A 3 -60.85 23.89 -31.16
CA ALA A 3 -59.94 24.36 -32.20
C ALA A 3 -59.22 23.16 -32.84
N LYS A 4 -59.37 23.04 -34.16
CA LYS A 4 -58.66 22.08 -35.02
C LYS A 4 -57.31 22.67 -35.42
N GLU A 5 -56.23 21.91 -35.24
CA GLU A 5 -54.93 22.23 -35.85
C GLU A 5 -54.75 21.46 -37.16
N SER A 6 -54.18 22.16 -38.16
CA SER A 6 -53.89 21.69 -39.51
C SER A 6 -52.43 21.24 -39.65
N PRO A 7 -52.10 20.29 -40.57
CA PRO A 7 -50.75 19.76 -40.69
C PRO A 7 -49.86 20.63 -41.61
N MET A 8 -48.65 20.90 -41.15
CA MET A 8 -47.57 21.55 -41.89
C MET A 8 -46.96 20.62 -42.96
N LYS A 9 -46.86 21.11 -44.20
CA LYS A 9 -46.14 20.47 -45.32
C LYS A 9 -44.63 20.71 -45.19
N SER A 10 -43.84 19.65 -45.28
CA SER A 10 -42.37 19.71 -45.35
C SER A 10 -41.88 19.96 -46.78
N SER A 11 -40.85 20.80 -46.91
CA SER A 11 -40.19 21.18 -48.17
C SER A 11 -38.87 20.39 -48.33
N PRO A 12 -38.51 19.90 -49.53
CA PRO A 12 -37.30 19.11 -49.72
C PRO A 12 -36.06 20.00 -49.84
N ARG A 13 -35.09 19.83 -48.91
CA ARG A 13 -33.75 20.42 -49.01
C ARG A 13 -32.91 19.73 -50.09
N LYS A 14 -32.39 20.53 -51.03
CA LYS A 14 -31.37 20.15 -52.01
C LYS A 14 -30.08 19.69 -51.29
N LYS A 15 -29.56 18.52 -51.67
CA LYS A 15 -28.23 18.02 -51.30
C LYS A 15 -27.17 18.67 -52.21
N GLU A 16 -26.35 19.56 -51.67
CA GLU A 16 -25.09 19.96 -52.28
C GLU A 16 -24.02 18.90 -51.98
N ARG A 17 -23.46 18.29 -53.03
CA ARG A 17 -22.28 17.43 -52.97
C ARG A 17 -21.03 18.32 -52.89
N ARG A 18 -20.43 18.43 -51.71
CA ARG A 18 -19.04 18.90 -51.55
C ARG A 18 -18.09 17.72 -51.80
N GLY A 19 -17.18 17.88 -52.76
CA GLY A 19 -16.11 16.91 -53.03
C GLY A 19 -15.17 16.79 -51.84
N SER A 20 -14.92 15.56 -51.40
CA SER A 20 -13.93 15.25 -50.37
C SER A 20 -12.53 15.27 -50.99
N ALA A 21 -11.71 16.21 -50.56
CA ALA A 21 -10.27 16.12 -50.75
C ALA A 21 -9.74 14.98 -49.86
N THR A 22 -9.22 13.93 -50.49
CA THR A 22 -8.58 12.80 -49.82
C THR A 22 -7.26 13.29 -49.22
N LEU A 23 -7.26 13.58 -47.92
CA LEU A 23 -6.02 13.79 -47.16
C LEU A 23 -5.32 12.43 -46.99
N PRO A 24 -3.98 12.38 -47.10
CA PRO A 24 -3.23 11.14 -46.90
C PRO A 24 -3.48 10.62 -45.48
N ALA A 25 -3.76 9.33 -45.37
CA ALA A 25 -3.93 8.64 -44.10
C ALA A 25 -2.63 8.78 -43.28
N ARG A 26 -2.64 9.68 -42.29
CA ARG A 26 -1.61 9.68 -41.25
C ARG A 26 -1.77 8.37 -40.48
N THR A 27 -0.91 7.41 -40.74
CA THR A 27 -0.70 6.22 -39.91
C THR A 27 0.04 6.60 -38.63
N GLY A 28 -0.44 7.63 -37.92
CA GLY A 28 0.07 7.99 -36.62
C GLY A 28 -0.46 6.97 -35.62
N HIS A 29 0.44 6.21 -35.02
CA HIS A 29 0.12 5.44 -33.82
C HIS A 29 -0.40 6.42 -32.77
N LEU A 30 -1.70 6.32 -32.46
CA LEU A 30 -2.25 7.08 -31.34
C LEU A 30 -1.70 6.46 -30.06
N PRO A 31 -1.16 7.26 -29.13
CA PRO A 31 -0.66 6.73 -27.88
C PRO A 31 -1.79 5.99 -27.15
N THR A 32 -1.43 4.88 -26.55
CA THR A 32 -2.29 4.15 -25.62
C THR A 32 -2.58 5.02 -24.40
N ARG A 33 -3.69 4.75 -23.69
CA ARG A 33 -4.02 5.45 -22.43
C ARG A 33 -2.89 5.40 -21.40
N GLU A 34 -2.08 4.35 -21.44
CA GLU A 34 -0.90 4.16 -20.57
C GLU A 34 0.23 5.12 -20.97
N GLU A 35 0.53 5.25 -22.27
CA GLU A 35 1.49 6.24 -22.79
C GLU A 35 1.02 7.68 -22.51
N GLU A 36 -0.29 7.93 -22.56
CA GLU A 36 -0.87 9.22 -22.16
C GLU A 36 -0.67 9.50 -20.66
N GLU A 37 -0.79 8.49 -19.79
CA GLU A 37 -0.58 8.63 -18.34
C GLU A 37 0.90 8.87 -17.99
N GLU A 38 1.84 8.21 -18.67
CA GLU A 38 3.29 8.40 -18.47
C GLU A 38 3.76 9.77 -18.98
N ILE A 39 3.39 10.14 -20.22
CA ILE A 39 3.65 11.48 -20.78
C ILE A 39 3.05 12.55 -19.86
N SER A 40 1.86 12.26 -19.29
CA SER A 40 1.20 13.14 -18.33
C SER A 40 2.00 13.31 -17.04
N LEU A 41 2.66 12.28 -16.49
CA LEU A 41 3.41 12.43 -15.25
C LEU A 41 4.66 13.31 -15.46
N LYS A 42 5.51 13.01 -16.46
CA LYS A 42 6.71 13.82 -16.72
C LYS A 42 6.36 15.28 -17.02
N ALA A 43 5.37 15.51 -17.88
CA ALA A 43 4.90 16.86 -18.19
C ALA A 43 4.37 17.62 -16.96
N ARG A 44 3.83 16.91 -15.95
CA ARG A 44 3.41 17.51 -14.68
C ARG A 44 4.59 17.86 -13.77
N LEU A 45 5.71 17.15 -13.85
CA LEU A 45 6.87 17.32 -12.95
C LEU A 45 7.89 18.35 -13.44
N GLU A 46 8.05 18.55 -14.75
CA GLU A 46 9.07 19.45 -15.29
C GLU A 46 9.08 20.88 -14.69
N PRO A 47 7.94 21.60 -14.58
CA PRO A 47 7.94 22.96 -14.08
C PRO A 47 8.12 23.05 -12.55
N LEU A 48 8.10 21.92 -11.86
CA LEU A 48 8.06 21.86 -10.41
C LEU A 48 9.46 22.00 -9.79
N ASN A 49 9.53 22.58 -8.60
CA ASN A 49 10.70 22.47 -7.73
C ASN A 49 10.70 21.13 -6.96
N SER A 50 11.78 20.80 -6.26
CA SER A 50 11.93 19.51 -5.55
C SER A 50 10.78 19.24 -4.56
N SER A 51 10.31 20.25 -3.83
CA SER A 51 9.24 20.10 -2.85
C SER A 51 7.88 19.83 -3.50
N GLU A 52 7.62 20.41 -4.67
CA GLU A 52 6.40 20.17 -5.44
C GLU A 52 6.43 18.76 -6.04
N VAL A 53 7.58 18.32 -6.59
CA VAL A 53 7.77 16.92 -7.01
C VAL A 53 7.53 15.96 -5.84
N MET A 54 8.14 16.21 -4.67
CA MET A 54 7.94 15.41 -3.46
C MET A 54 6.47 15.32 -3.06
N THR A 55 5.71 16.40 -3.22
CA THR A 55 4.27 16.41 -2.93
C THR A 55 3.51 15.46 -3.85
N VAL A 56 3.88 15.37 -5.13
CA VAL A 56 3.31 14.39 -6.07
C VAL A 56 3.70 12.97 -5.66
N LEU A 57 4.99 12.73 -5.35
CA LEU A 57 5.54 11.41 -5.03
C LEU A 57 5.13 10.86 -3.65
N ALA A 58 4.64 11.70 -2.74
CA ALA A 58 4.20 11.28 -1.42
C ALA A 58 3.04 10.28 -1.42
N LYS A 59 2.28 10.20 -2.53
CA LYS A 59 1.31 9.13 -2.77
C LYS A 59 1.97 8.01 -3.58
N PRO A 60 1.66 6.73 -3.31
CA PRO A 60 2.17 5.64 -4.13
C PRO A 60 1.80 5.81 -5.61
N GLN A 61 2.80 5.65 -6.48
CA GLN A 61 2.66 5.62 -7.92
C GLN A 61 2.58 4.17 -8.37
N VAL A 62 1.59 3.81 -9.18
CA VAL A 62 1.41 2.46 -9.71
C VAL A 62 1.42 2.53 -11.23
N PHE A 63 2.28 1.73 -11.85
CA PHE A 63 2.47 1.74 -13.29
C PHE A 63 2.90 0.34 -13.79
N LYS A 64 2.86 0.12 -15.10
CA LYS A 64 3.39 -1.10 -15.72
C LYS A 64 4.92 -1.07 -15.67
N GLY A 65 5.58 -2.21 -15.48
CA GLY A 65 7.03 -2.27 -15.49
C GLY A 65 7.61 -1.71 -16.81
N PRO A 66 8.55 -0.74 -16.77
CA PRO A 66 9.07 -0.12 -17.98
C PRO A 66 9.93 -1.09 -18.81
N GLU A 67 10.52 -2.12 -18.16
CA GLU A 67 11.45 -3.06 -18.78
C GLU A 67 11.09 -4.52 -18.45
N VAL A 68 9.82 -4.91 -18.67
CA VAL A 68 9.31 -6.25 -18.33
C VAL A 68 10.19 -7.39 -18.85
N ARG A 69 10.66 -7.28 -20.09
CA ARG A 69 11.53 -8.30 -20.70
C ARG A 69 12.83 -8.47 -19.93
N LEU A 70 13.45 -7.36 -19.52
CA LEU A 70 14.69 -7.40 -18.74
C LEU A 70 14.41 -7.97 -17.34
N GLN A 71 13.27 -7.62 -16.74
CA GLN A 71 12.86 -8.19 -15.46
C GLN A 71 12.77 -9.73 -15.51
N ASP A 72 12.14 -10.28 -16.55
CA ASP A 72 12.04 -11.74 -16.73
C ASP A 72 13.42 -12.38 -17.00
N GLU A 73 14.30 -11.72 -17.78
CA GLU A 73 15.68 -12.16 -18.01
C GLU A 73 16.49 -12.23 -16.70
N ILE A 74 16.36 -11.22 -15.83
CA ILE A 74 17.04 -11.18 -14.53
C ILE A 74 16.55 -12.32 -13.64
N VAL A 75 15.22 -12.49 -13.52
CA VAL A 75 14.63 -13.57 -12.70
C VAL A 75 15.11 -14.93 -13.18
N ARG A 76 15.02 -15.19 -14.48
CA ARG A 76 15.49 -16.45 -15.07
C ARG A 76 16.97 -16.69 -14.76
N GLY A 77 17.82 -15.68 -14.99
CA GLY A 77 19.25 -15.78 -14.73
C GLY A 77 19.58 -16.09 -13.26
N LEU A 78 18.92 -15.41 -12.32
CA LEU A 78 19.10 -15.64 -10.88
C LEU A 78 18.61 -17.03 -10.46
N GLU A 79 17.42 -17.44 -10.87
CA GLU A 79 16.86 -18.76 -10.53
C GLU A 79 17.69 -19.90 -11.12
N GLU A 80 18.22 -19.76 -12.35
CA GLU A 80 19.12 -20.74 -12.93
C GLU A 80 20.40 -20.93 -12.11
N GLN A 81 21.00 -19.84 -11.60
CA GLN A 81 22.18 -19.95 -10.75
C GLN A 81 21.84 -20.55 -9.38
N ILE A 82 20.73 -20.14 -8.77
CA ILE A 82 20.27 -20.72 -7.49
C ILE A 82 20.04 -22.23 -7.63
N ASN A 83 19.37 -22.67 -8.70
CA ASN A 83 19.05 -24.09 -8.91
C ASN A 83 20.29 -24.96 -9.18
N ARG A 84 21.45 -24.38 -9.52
CA ARG A 84 22.72 -25.10 -9.64
C ARG A 84 23.40 -25.33 -8.29
N LEU A 85 22.97 -24.64 -7.24
CA LEU A 85 23.49 -24.81 -5.88
C LEU A 85 22.93 -26.08 -5.25
N GLY A 86 23.61 -26.60 -4.22
CA GLY A 86 23.08 -27.69 -3.40
C GLY A 86 21.84 -27.27 -2.60
N GLU A 87 20.98 -28.20 -2.22
CA GLU A 87 19.70 -27.91 -1.54
C GLU A 87 19.86 -27.04 -0.28
N ASP A 88 20.88 -27.33 0.55
CA ASP A 88 21.15 -26.55 1.76
C ASP A 88 21.53 -25.11 1.46
N GLU A 89 22.26 -24.88 0.37
CA GLU A 89 22.63 -23.53 -0.05
C GLU A 89 21.44 -22.81 -0.67
N GLN A 90 20.60 -23.48 -1.46
CA GLN A 90 19.36 -22.90 -2.01
C GLN A 90 18.43 -22.36 -0.93
N ARG A 91 18.37 -23.02 0.25
CA ARG A 91 17.57 -22.55 1.40
C ARG A 91 17.98 -21.18 1.90
N LEU A 92 19.26 -20.80 1.77
CA LEU A 92 19.76 -19.47 2.13
C LEU A 92 19.19 -18.36 1.24
N TYR A 93 18.70 -18.71 0.05
CA TYR A 93 18.10 -17.80 -0.93
C TYR A 93 16.58 -17.92 -0.96
N ALA A 94 15.93 -18.73 -0.11
CA ALA A 94 14.52 -19.10 -0.29
C ALA A 94 13.52 -17.94 -0.15
N ALA A 95 13.81 -16.96 0.71
CA ALA A 95 12.89 -15.84 0.99
C ALA A 95 13.26 -14.58 0.19
N ASN A 96 14.40 -13.97 0.52
CA ASN A 96 14.91 -12.76 -0.13
C ASN A 96 16.43 -12.68 -0.05
N THR A 97 17.04 -12.06 -1.05
CA THR A 97 18.49 -11.84 -1.13
C THR A 97 18.83 -10.42 -1.60
N CYS A 98 20.00 -9.93 -1.22
CA CYS A 98 20.55 -8.67 -1.75
C CYS A 98 21.22 -8.96 -3.08
N VAL A 99 20.74 -8.38 -4.17
CA VAL A 99 21.33 -8.54 -5.51
C VAL A 99 22.58 -7.69 -5.64
N GLY A 100 22.59 -6.52 -5.01
CA GLY A 100 23.71 -5.57 -5.05
C GLY A 100 23.21 -4.14 -4.90
N GLY A 101 24.08 -3.19 -5.23
CA GLY A 101 23.76 -1.77 -5.24
C GLY A 101 24.17 -1.09 -6.53
N ILE A 102 23.57 0.05 -6.82
CA ILE A 102 24.04 1.00 -7.83
C ILE A 102 24.41 2.29 -7.10
N GLU A 103 25.66 2.71 -7.21
CA GLU A 103 26.09 4.01 -6.70
C GLU A 103 25.84 5.08 -7.76
N LEU A 104 25.01 6.07 -7.44
CA LEU A 104 24.77 7.22 -8.31
C LEU A 104 25.84 8.27 -8.00
N THR A 105 26.99 8.15 -8.68
CA THR A 105 28.13 9.07 -8.56
C THR A 105 28.11 10.22 -9.55
N VAL A 106 27.39 10.07 -10.67
CA VAL A 106 27.30 11.06 -11.74
C VAL A 106 26.18 12.05 -11.41
N SER A 107 26.35 13.32 -11.82
CA SER A 107 25.31 14.33 -11.66
C SER A 107 23.98 13.78 -12.16
N PRO A 108 22.92 13.83 -11.33
CA PRO A 108 21.60 13.34 -11.71
C PRO A 108 21.07 14.05 -12.96
N ASP A 109 21.61 15.21 -13.35
CA ASP A 109 21.23 15.95 -14.57
C ASP A 109 21.51 15.20 -15.88
N SER A 110 22.24 14.08 -15.82
CA SER A 110 22.44 13.21 -16.98
C SER A 110 21.13 12.55 -17.41
N ASP A 111 20.96 12.40 -18.73
CA ASP A 111 19.86 11.61 -19.27
C ASP A 111 19.96 10.13 -18.82
N LEU A 112 18.84 9.42 -18.84
CA LEU A 112 18.76 8.03 -18.37
C LEU A 112 19.77 7.10 -19.07
N ARG A 113 20.03 7.28 -20.37
CA ARG A 113 20.97 6.44 -21.11
C ARG A 113 22.39 6.68 -20.64
N THR A 114 22.77 7.94 -20.43
CA THR A 114 24.07 8.31 -19.87
C THR A 114 24.25 7.72 -18.47
N LEU A 115 23.23 7.84 -17.60
CA LEU A 115 23.25 7.22 -16.26
C LEU A 115 23.44 5.70 -16.31
N ILE A 116 22.67 4.99 -17.15
CA ILE A 116 22.80 3.54 -17.32
C ILE A 116 24.20 3.16 -17.79
N SER A 117 24.77 3.89 -18.74
CA SER A 117 26.09 3.57 -19.31
C SER A 117 27.24 3.79 -18.33
N GLY A 118 27.10 4.74 -17.39
CA GLY A 118 28.10 5.04 -16.37
C GLY A 118 27.93 4.23 -15.08
N ALA A 119 26.74 3.68 -14.84
CA ALA A 119 26.42 2.93 -13.65
C ALA A 119 27.11 1.56 -13.62
N ARG A 120 27.35 1.07 -12.40
CA ARG A 120 27.88 -0.27 -12.14
C ARG A 120 27.12 -0.90 -10.99
N LEU A 121 26.89 -2.20 -11.10
CA LEU A 121 26.40 -3.00 -9.98
C LEU A 121 27.59 -3.30 -9.05
N ILE A 122 27.46 -2.95 -7.78
CA ILE A 122 28.46 -3.16 -6.74
C ILE A 122 27.95 -4.12 -5.67
N ASP A 123 28.86 -4.85 -5.03
CA ASP A 123 28.55 -5.69 -3.88
C ASP A 123 28.51 -4.83 -2.61
N LEU A 124 27.37 -4.80 -1.93
CA LEU A 124 27.13 -3.95 -0.76
C LEU A 124 27.51 -4.64 0.57
N GLN A 125 28.62 -5.36 0.59
CA GLN A 125 29.06 -6.23 1.69
C GLN A 125 28.72 -5.70 3.09
N GLY A 126 28.08 -6.54 3.91
CA GLY A 126 27.80 -6.24 5.32
C GLY A 126 26.66 -5.25 5.61
N ASN A 127 26.10 -4.58 4.61
CA ASN A 127 25.07 -3.55 4.79
C ASN A 127 23.67 -3.93 4.26
N CYS A 128 23.53 -5.12 3.67
CA CYS A 128 22.25 -5.57 3.14
C CYS A 128 21.40 -6.33 4.16
N ILE A 129 20.08 -6.30 3.92
CA ILE A 129 19.18 -7.32 4.47
C ILE A 129 19.39 -8.64 3.70
N GLY A 130 19.79 -9.69 4.42
CA GLY A 130 19.82 -11.06 3.93
C GLY A 130 21.15 -11.48 3.27
N LYS A 131 21.13 -12.65 2.62
CA LYS A 131 22.28 -13.23 1.91
C LYS A 131 22.54 -12.42 0.62
N SER A 132 23.80 -12.12 0.33
CA SER A 132 24.18 -11.55 -0.96
C SER A 132 24.03 -12.59 -2.07
N SER A 133 23.40 -12.17 -3.16
CA SER A 133 23.23 -12.86 -4.44
C SER A 133 23.99 -12.15 -5.56
N PHE A 134 24.90 -11.24 -5.22
CA PHE A 134 25.71 -10.49 -6.18
C PHE A 134 26.52 -11.41 -7.09
N ASP A 135 27.23 -12.39 -6.53
CA ASP A 135 28.01 -13.35 -7.33
C ASP A 135 27.12 -14.21 -8.23
N LEU A 136 25.86 -14.47 -7.84
CA LEU A 136 24.90 -15.18 -8.68
C LEU A 136 24.45 -14.30 -9.85
N ALA A 137 24.17 -13.02 -9.61
CA ALA A 137 23.85 -12.05 -10.67
C ALA A 137 25.00 -11.94 -11.68
N LYS A 138 26.24 -11.92 -11.17
CA LYS A 138 27.46 -11.88 -11.97
C LYS A 138 27.67 -13.15 -12.80
N ALA A 139 27.49 -14.32 -12.18
CA ALA A 139 27.58 -15.61 -12.86
C ALA A 139 26.48 -15.80 -13.93
N ALA A 140 25.33 -15.16 -13.74
CA ALA A 140 24.24 -15.13 -14.71
C ALA A 140 24.47 -14.12 -15.86
N GLY A 141 25.39 -13.16 -15.71
CA GLY A 141 25.62 -12.11 -16.71
C GLY A 141 24.45 -11.15 -16.87
N VAL A 142 23.72 -10.85 -15.77
CA VAL A 142 22.49 -10.03 -15.78
C VAL A 142 22.68 -8.63 -15.19
N GLU A 143 23.92 -8.20 -14.94
CA GLU A 143 24.21 -6.95 -14.24
C GLU A 143 23.68 -5.71 -14.97
N ASN A 144 23.87 -5.64 -16.30
CA ASN A 144 23.40 -4.51 -17.11
C ASN A 144 21.87 -4.46 -17.16
N GLN A 145 21.20 -5.61 -17.17
CA GLN A 145 19.74 -5.71 -17.12
C GLN A 145 19.23 -5.19 -15.78
N ILE A 146 19.87 -5.55 -14.66
CA ILE A 146 19.54 -5.04 -13.32
C ILE A 146 19.65 -3.52 -13.29
N ILE A 147 20.76 -2.96 -13.77
CA ILE A 147 20.99 -1.51 -13.83
C ILE A 147 19.89 -0.82 -14.66
N THR A 148 19.67 -1.31 -15.88
CA THR A 148 18.70 -0.72 -16.83
C THR A 148 17.29 -0.75 -16.25
N ASN A 149 16.82 -1.91 -15.79
CA ASN A 149 15.48 -2.07 -15.22
C ASN A 149 15.28 -1.19 -13.97
N THR A 150 16.29 -1.11 -13.10
CA THR A 150 16.21 -0.32 -11.87
C THR A 150 16.15 1.18 -12.16
N LEU A 151 17.05 1.71 -12.99
CA LEU A 151 17.07 3.15 -13.30
C LEU A 151 15.88 3.58 -14.15
N ALA A 152 15.42 2.76 -15.10
CA ALA A 152 14.19 3.02 -15.85
C ALA A 152 12.96 3.07 -14.93
N THR A 153 12.91 2.20 -13.91
CA THR A 153 11.85 2.24 -12.89
C THR A 153 11.88 3.55 -12.10
N MET A 154 13.07 3.99 -11.65
CA MET A 154 13.22 5.25 -10.91
C MET A 154 12.87 6.49 -11.74
N GLU A 155 13.24 6.49 -13.03
CA GLU A 155 12.87 7.55 -13.98
C GLU A 155 11.34 7.61 -14.16
N THR A 156 10.70 6.46 -14.42
CA THR A 156 9.23 6.39 -14.60
C THR A 156 8.48 6.82 -13.34
N ALA A 157 9.02 6.47 -12.16
CA ALA A 157 8.48 6.90 -10.87
C ALA A 157 8.72 8.37 -10.53
N GLY A 158 9.42 9.15 -11.37
CA GLY A 158 9.78 10.55 -11.09
C GLY A 158 10.83 10.75 -9.99
N GLN A 159 11.48 9.67 -9.53
CA GLN A 159 12.46 9.72 -8.45
C GLN A 159 13.78 10.35 -8.91
N LEU A 160 14.21 10.07 -10.14
CA LEU A 160 15.39 10.73 -10.72
C LEU A 160 15.17 12.24 -10.88
N ASP A 161 13.97 12.68 -11.25
CA ASP A 161 13.64 14.11 -11.33
C ASP A 161 13.71 14.80 -9.97
N TYR A 162 13.27 14.14 -8.90
CA TYR A 162 13.46 14.66 -7.55
C TYR A 162 14.95 14.77 -7.19
N LEU A 163 15.75 13.73 -7.47
CA LEU A 163 17.18 13.74 -7.17
C LEU A 163 17.92 14.86 -7.92
N ARG A 164 17.58 15.10 -9.20
CA ARG A 164 18.04 16.25 -10.01
C ARG A 164 17.74 17.58 -9.32
N LYS A 165 16.48 17.80 -8.95
CA LYS A 165 16.00 19.10 -8.45
C LYS A 165 16.35 19.37 -6.99
N SER A 166 16.62 18.35 -6.20
CA SER A 166 16.90 18.48 -4.76
C SER A 166 18.37 18.72 -4.43
N ASP A 167 19.28 18.47 -5.39
CA ASP A 167 20.72 18.62 -5.21
C ASP A 167 21.26 17.83 -4.00
N ILE A 168 20.66 16.65 -3.75
CA ILE A 168 21.09 15.77 -2.65
C ILE A 168 22.43 15.10 -2.97
N ILE A 169 22.70 14.78 -4.23
CA ILE A 169 23.94 14.10 -4.63
C ILE A 169 25.03 15.17 -4.76
N GLY A 170 25.99 15.17 -3.83
CA GLY A 170 27.00 16.23 -3.75
C GLY A 170 28.13 15.90 -2.78
N GLU A 171 28.68 16.92 -2.11
CA GLU A 171 29.86 16.78 -1.24
C GLU A 171 29.58 16.04 0.08
N ASP A 172 28.39 16.22 0.65
CA ASP A 172 28.04 15.62 1.96
C ASP A 172 27.32 14.28 1.83
N TRP A 173 26.67 14.02 0.69
CA TRP A 173 25.78 12.87 0.50
C TRP A 173 25.95 12.25 -0.87
N LYS A 174 25.88 10.92 -0.90
CA LYS A 174 25.75 10.13 -2.11
C LYS A 174 24.46 9.31 -2.08
N VAL A 175 24.01 8.86 -3.24
CA VAL A 175 22.83 7.99 -3.34
C VAL A 175 23.25 6.56 -3.72
N ILE A 176 22.80 5.61 -2.92
CA ILE A 176 22.94 4.17 -3.17
C ILE A 176 21.57 3.58 -3.44
N VAL A 177 21.43 2.90 -4.58
CA VAL A 177 20.23 2.18 -4.97
C VAL A 177 20.44 0.70 -4.66
N GLU A 178 19.98 0.26 -3.49
CA GLU A 178 20.10 -1.13 -3.02
C GLU A 178 18.96 -1.98 -3.61
N ILE A 179 19.30 -3.13 -4.18
CA ILE A 179 18.35 -3.99 -4.90
C ILE A 179 18.25 -5.34 -4.20
N HIS A 180 17.03 -5.76 -3.90
CA HIS A 180 16.72 -7.06 -3.33
C HIS A 180 15.83 -7.87 -4.26
N TYR A 181 16.03 -9.18 -4.28
CA TYR A 181 15.16 -10.11 -4.97
C TYR A 181 14.38 -10.92 -3.93
N TYR A 182 13.05 -10.74 -3.91
CA TYR A 182 12.13 -11.53 -3.10
C TYR A 182 11.60 -12.68 -3.94
N ARG A 183 11.99 -13.91 -3.60
CA ARG A 183 11.45 -15.14 -4.23
C ARG A 183 10.13 -15.54 -3.62
N ASP A 184 10.03 -15.40 -2.30
CA ASP A 184 8.84 -15.73 -1.54
C ASP A 184 8.67 -14.76 -0.37
N ARG A 185 7.79 -13.77 -0.53
CA ARG A 185 7.45 -12.87 0.58
C ARG A 185 6.51 -13.58 1.55
N ASP A 186 6.97 -13.72 2.78
CA ASP A 186 6.13 -14.19 3.89
C ASP A 186 4.87 -13.33 4.04
N LYS A 187 3.73 -14.01 4.13
CA LYS A 187 2.41 -13.42 4.32
C LYS A 187 2.20 -12.95 5.77
N GLY A 188 3.07 -13.36 6.70
CA GLY A 188 3.02 -13.02 8.13
C GLY A 188 3.31 -11.56 8.46
N GLN A 189 3.94 -10.79 7.55
CA GLN A 189 4.18 -9.36 7.79
C GLN A 189 2.94 -8.50 7.49
N THR A 190 2.07 -8.42 8.50
CA THR A 190 0.77 -7.74 8.43
C THR A 190 0.77 -6.34 9.05
N LYS A 191 1.84 -5.92 9.74
CA LYS A 191 1.92 -4.61 10.39
C LYS A 191 2.25 -3.51 9.41
N PHE A 192 1.67 -2.33 9.62
CA PHE A 192 2.16 -1.12 8.96
C PHE A 192 3.60 -0.86 9.37
N HIS A 193 4.43 -0.48 8.42
CA HIS A 193 5.82 -0.14 8.67
C HIS A 193 6.35 0.86 7.64
N LYS A 194 7.57 1.32 7.92
CA LYS A 194 8.46 1.98 6.98
C LYS A 194 9.61 1.05 6.64
N ASP A 195 10.09 1.13 5.41
CA ASP A 195 11.20 0.33 4.87
C ASP A 195 12.55 1.08 5.03
N THR A 196 12.75 1.70 6.20
CA THR A 196 13.90 2.56 6.48
C THR A 196 14.42 2.42 7.91
N ASN A 197 15.74 2.61 8.04
CA ASN A 197 16.41 2.91 9.31
C ASN A 197 16.71 4.43 9.44
N GLY A 198 16.00 5.25 8.68
CA GLY A 198 16.23 6.69 8.54
C GLY A 198 17.28 7.03 7.48
N GLN A 199 17.34 6.27 6.39
CA GLN A 199 18.24 6.49 5.24
C GLN A 199 17.56 6.33 3.88
N THR A 200 16.39 5.69 3.84
CA THR A 200 15.66 5.41 2.59
C THR A 200 14.84 6.63 2.18
N LEU A 201 15.11 7.14 0.98
CA LEU A 201 14.34 8.19 0.32
C LEU A 201 13.08 7.60 -0.33
N PHE A 202 13.29 6.57 -1.16
CA PHE A 202 12.26 5.96 -2.00
C PHE A 202 12.32 4.44 -1.97
N VAL A 203 11.18 3.82 -2.22
CA VAL A 203 11.02 2.38 -2.39
C VAL A 203 10.32 2.09 -3.70
N ASN A 204 10.82 1.10 -4.44
CA ASN A 204 10.14 0.52 -5.60
C ASN A 204 9.91 -0.97 -5.38
N LEU A 205 8.72 -1.47 -5.71
CA LEU A 205 8.39 -2.89 -5.70
C LEU A 205 7.98 -3.32 -7.11
N ASN A 206 8.84 -4.05 -7.81
CA ASN A 206 8.64 -4.51 -9.18
C ASN A 206 8.18 -5.97 -9.18
N PHE A 207 6.88 -6.19 -9.39
CA PHE A 207 6.27 -7.51 -9.27
C PHE A 207 6.47 -8.35 -10.54
N VAL A 208 6.69 -9.65 -10.36
CA VAL A 208 6.88 -10.62 -11.46
C VAL A 208 5.57 -11.36 -11.78
N ASN A 209 4.42 -10.79 -11.42
CA ASN A 209 3.09 -11.38 -11.59
C ASN A 209 2.62 -11.37 -13.05
N ASP A 210 1.94 -12.44 -13.48
CA ASP A 210 1.37 -12.58 -14.83
C ASP A 210 -0.08 -12.08 -14.92
N GLU A 211 -0.70 -11.71 -13.80
CA GLU A 211 -2.05 -11.15 -13.74
C GLU A 211 -2.12 -10.05 -12.69
N PRO A 212 -3.03 -9.06 -12.79
CA PRO A 212 -3.14 -8.01 -11.79
C PRO A 212 -3.32 -8.54 -10.36
N VAL A 213 -2.50 -8.06 -9.42
CA VAL A 213 -2.49 -8.52 -8.02
C VAL A 213 -2.83 -7.40 -7.04
N PRO A 214 -3.40 -7.70 -5.87
CA PRO A 214 -3.47 -6.74 -4.77
C PRO A 214 -2.06 -6.32 -4.34
N GLY A 215 -1.77 -5.02 -4.40
CA GLY A 215 -0.52 -4.41 -3.94
C GLY A 215 -0.59 -3.97 -2.47
N PRO A 216 0.44 -3.29 -1.95
CA PRO A 216 0.48 -2.82 -0.57
C PRO A 216 -0.76 -1.97 -0.19
N GLU A 217 -1.18 -2.13 1.06
CA GLU A 217 -2.03 -1.14 1.72
C GLU A 217 -1.15 -0.03 2.28
N PHE A 218 -1.63 1.21 2.26
CA PHE A 218 -0.83 2.35 2.66
C PHE A 218 -1.64 3.44 3.35
N ILE A 219 -0.95 4.26 4.14
CA ILE A 219 -1.47 5.45 4.80
C ILE A 219 -0.53 6.60 4.43
N VAL A 220 -1.07 7.62 3.78
CA VAL A 220 -0.31 8.83 3.41
C VAL A 220 -0.29 9.79 4.57
N ASN A 221 0.86 10.36 4.89
CA ASN A 221 1.07 11.25 6.04
C ASN A 221 0.54 10.67 7.37
N PRO A 222 1.02 9.47 7.77
CA PRO A 222 0.61 8.88 9.04
C PRO A 222 0.98 9.78 10.23
N GLY A 223 0.48 9.43 11.42
CA GLY A 223 0.85 10.12 12.66
C GLY A 223 2.37 10.29 12.83
N SER A 224 2.79 11.45 13.31
CA SER A 224 4.18 11.77 13.62
C SER A 224 4.63 11.12 14.93
N ASN A 225 5.94 10.99 15.11
CA ASN A 225 6.54 10.53 16.36
C ASN A 225 7.82 11.32 16.58
N ASP A 226 7.82 12.17 17.60
CA ASP A 226 8.90 13.15 17.81
C ASP A 226 10.30 12.52 17.87
N LYS A 227 10.44 11.33 18.48
CA LYS A 227 11.71 10.61 18.52
C LYS A 227 12.17 10.18 17.13
N TYR A 228 11.26 9.62 16.34
CA TYR A 228 11.53 9.23 14.97
C TYR A 228 11.81 10.44 14.07
N ASP A 229 11.00 11.49 14.17
CA ASP A 229 11.18 12.71 13.38
C ASP A 229 12.53 13.40 13.68
N THR A 230 12.97 13.36 14.95
CA THR A 230 14.30 13.83 15.35
C THR A 230 15.39 12.97 14.70
N HIS A 231 15.29 11.64 14.81
CA HIS A 231 16.22 10.70 14.17
C HIS A 231 16.35 10.96 12.66
N ILE A 232 15.23 11.14 11.96
CA ILE A 232 15.23 11.48 10.53
C ILE A 232 15.92 12.81 10.25
N SER A 233 15.66 13.84 11.07
CA SER A 233 16.28 15.15 10.88
C SER A 233 17.82 15.14 11.04
N GLU A 234 18.36 14.19 11.81
CA GLU A 234 19.78 14.04 12.06
C GLU A 234 20.50 13.16 11.03
N HIS A 235 19.79 12.22 10.40
CA HIS A 235 20.39 11.17 9.56
C HIS A 235 20.03 11.27 8.07
N MET A 236 19.25 12.28 7.68
CA MET A 236 18.84 12.51 6.28
C MET A 236 19.24 13.90 5.78
N PRO A 237 19.40 14.08 4.46
CA PRO A 237 19.60 15.39 3.85
C PRO A 237 18.49 16.37 4.26
N SER A 238 18.87 17.55 4.75
CA SER A 238 17.92 18.56 5.27
C SER A 238 16.89 19.00 4.22
N VAL A 239 17.29 19.07 2.94
CA VAL A 239 16.40 19.32 1.80
C VAL A 239 15.29 18.28 1.70
N PHE A 240 15.61 17.00 1.86
CA PHE A 240 14.63 15.91 1.82
C PHE A 240 13.67 15.99 2.99
N VAL A 241 14.18 16.19 4.21
CA VAL A 241 13.35 16.32 5.42
C VAL A 241 12.35 17.47 5.28
N ARG A 242 12.82 18.64 4.82
CA ARG A 242 11.98 19.81 4.57
C ARG A 242 10.91 19.54 3.50
N ASP A 243 11.28 18.92 2.38
CA ASP A 243 10.37 18.67 1.28
C ASP A 243 9.30 17.62 1.66
N VAL A 244 9.67 16.58 2.41
CA VAL A 244 8.71 15.62 2.99
C VAL A 244 7.75 16.31 3.96
N GLN A 245 8.23 17.20 4.83
CA GLN A 245 7.36 17.97 5.73
C GLN A 245 6.35 18.82 4.95
N ARG A 246 6.78 19.48 3.87
CA ARG A 246 5.88 20.25 3.01
C ARG A 246 4.83 19.36 2.34
N ALA A 247 5.24 18.19 1.83
CA ALA A 247 4.31 17.21 1.27
C ALA A 247 3.29 16.73 2.33
N LYS A 248 3.73 16.46 3.56
CA LYS A 248 2.86 16.10 4.68
C LYS A 248 1.84 17.21 4.98
N VAL A 249 2.25 18.49 4.95
CA VAL A 249 1.33 19.62 5.12
C VAL A 249 0.31 19.66 3.98
N ALA A 250 0.75 19.49 2.73
CA ALA A 250 -0.10 19.54 1.55
C ALA A 250 -1.16 18.42 1.50
N HIS A 251 -0.82 17.20 1.95
CA HIS A 251 -1.76 16.07 1.98
C HIS A 251 -2.69 16.07 3.20
N GLY A 252 -2.44 16.90 4.21
CA GLY A 252 -3.29 17.01 5.39
C GLY A 252 -3.34 15.72 6.22
N THR A 253 -4.36 15.59 7.07
CA THR A 253 -4.53 14.41 7.93
C THR A 253 -5.07 13.21 7.11
N PRO A 254 -4.54 11.99 7.29
CA PRO A 254 -5.11 10.80 6.66
C PRO A 254 -6.51 10.52 7.17
N THR A 255 -7.42 10.20 6.25
CA THR A 255 -8.78 9.75 6.55
C THR A 255 -9.04 8.31 6.12
N GLU A 256 -8.09 7.72 5.38
CA GLU A 256 -8.23 6.40 4.79
C GLU A 256 -6.94 5.57 4.83
N ILE A 257 -7.13 4.26 4.76
CA ILE A 257 -6.13 3.27 4.37
C ILE A 257 -6.37 2.96 2.90
N GLY A 258 -5.45 3.45 2.06
CA GLY A 258 -5.41 3.21 0.64
C GLY A 258 -4.98 1.78 0.32
N MET A 259 -5.33 1.32 -0.87
CA MET A 259 -4.78 0.08 -1.43
C MET A 259 -4.39 0.28 -2.88
N THR A 260 -3.39 -0.46 -3.33
CA THR A 260 -2.98 -0.51 -4.73
C THR A 260 -3.44 -1.80 -5.40
N VAL A 261 -3.68 -1.75 -6.70
CA VAL A 261 -3.80 -2.93 -7.56
C VAL A 261 -2.65 -2.85 -8.54
N ILE A 262 -1.73 -3.79 -8.45
CA ILE A 262 -0.53 -3.83 -9.28
C ILE A 262 -0.95 -4.49 -10.60
N PRO A 263 -0.71 -3.86 -11.77
CA PRO A 263 -0.98 -4.50 -13.05
C PRO A 263 -0.06 -5.72 -13.24
N GLU A 264 -0.31 -6.50 -14.30
CA GLU A 264 0.63 -7.54 -14.75
C GLU A 264 2.04 -6.93 -14.90
N LYS A 265 3.03 -7.59 -14.30
CA LYS A 265 4.44 -7.14 -14.25
C LYS A 265 4.58 -5.68 -13.82
N GLY A 266 3.71 -5.26 -12.91
CA GLY A 266 3.59 -3.87 -12.48
C GLY A 266 4.56 -3.47 -11.39
N VAL A 267 4.64 -2.16 -11.18
CA VAL A 267 5.45 -1.54 -10.15
C VAL A 267 4.56 -0.70 -9.24
N VAL A 268 4.90 -0.67 -7.95
CA VAL A 268 4.49 0.41 -7.05
C VAL A 268 5.72 1.11 -6.49
N ALA A 269 5.75 2.43 -6.60
CA ALA A 269 6.81 3.29 -6.12
C ALA A 269 6.28 4.29 -5.11
N PHE A 270 7.03 4.58 -4.04
CA PHE A 270 6.60 5.54 -3.03
C PHE A 270 7.76 6.15 -2.25
N VAL A 271 7.50 7.30 -1.62
CA VAL A 271 8.41 7.95 -0.66
C VAL A 271 8.23 7.29 0.70
N ASP A 272 9.28 6.65 1.21
CA ASP A 272 9.18 5.86 2.44
C ASP A 272 8.82 6.73 3.66
N GLU A 273 9.38 7.93 3.75
CA GLU A 273 9.08 8.85 4.85
C GLU A 273 7.68 9.47 4.80
N ALA A 274 7.02 9.46 3.63
CA ALA A 274 5.69 10.04 3.45
C ALA A 274 4.55 9.07 3.77
N ILE A 275 4.80 7.75 3.82
CA ILE A 275 3.75 6.76 4.03
C ILE A 275 4.07 5.76 5.15
N HIS A 276 3.06 5.06 5.63
CA HIS A 276 3.20 3.73 6.22
C HIS A 276 2.58 2.71 5.27
N HIS A 277 3.18 1.54 5.12
CA HIS A 277 2.65 0.50 4.23
C HIS A 277 2.70 -0.89 4.86
N LYS A 278 1.92 -1.83 4.31
CA LYS A 278 1.92 -3.25 4.70
C LYS A 278 1.54 -4.14 3.53
N THR A 279 1.83 -5.43 3.67
CA THR A 279 1.28 -6.47 2.80
C THR A 279 -0.26 -6.39 2.81
N PRO A 280 -0.94 -6.48 1.65
CA PRO A 280 -2.38 -6.36 1.61
C PRO A 280 -3.07 -7.48 2.38
N THR A 281 -4.09 -7.11 3.14
CA THR A 281 -5.02 -8.04 3.75
C THR A 281 -6.23 -8.23 2.83
N LEU A 282 -6.50 -9.44 2.35
CA LEU A 282 -7.53 -9.64 1.31
C LEU A 282 -8.97 -9.74 1.84
N GLY A 283 -9.14 -9.85 3.16
CA GLY A 283 -10.44 -9.84 3.82
C GLY A 283 -10.80 -8.48 4.39
N HIS A 284 -11.96 -8.40 5.05
CA HIS A 284 -12.28 -7.28 5.92
C HIS A 284 -11.31 -7.23 7.11
N ARG A 285 -11.16 -6.04 7.71
CA ARG A 285 -10.59 -5.96 9.06
C ARG A 285 -11.47 -6.76 10.03
N LEU A 286 -10.83 -7.28 11.08
CA LEU A 286 -11.46 -8.14 12.06
C LEU A 286 -11.40 -7.50 13.45
N ALA A 287 -12.50 -7.55 14.18
CA ALA A 287 -12.54 -7.25 15.61
C ALA A 287 -12.38 -8.53 16.43
N SER A 288 -11.55 -8.52 17.46
CA SER A 288 -11.49 -9.61 18.44
C SER A 288 -12.66 -9.56 19.40
N SER A 289 -13.07 -10.71 19.96
CA SER A 289 -14.11 -10.77 21.00
C SER A 289 -13.83 -9.84 22.18
N GLY A 290 -12.59 -9.80 22.69
CA GLY A 290 -12.23 -8.94 23.81
C GLY A 290 -12.39 -7.45 23.51
N ALA A 291 -11.94 -7.00 22.33
CA ALA A 291 -12.08 -5.60 21.92
C ALA A 291 -13.55 -5.23 21.65
N LEU A 292 -14.32 -6.12 21.02
CA LEU A 292 -15.74 -5.93 20.82
C LEU A 292 -16.47 -5.83 22.16
N ALA A 293 -16.23 -6.76 23.09
CA ALA A 293 -16.77 -6.73 24.44
C ALA A 293 -16.42 -5.43 25.20
N PHE A 294 -15.17 -4.98 25.12
CA PHE A 294 -14.73 -3.73 25.75
C PHE A 294 -15.49 -2.52 25.19
N ALA A 295 -15.60 -2.41 23.88
CA ALA A 295 -16.27 -1.29 23.25
C ALA A 295 -17.79 -1.31 23.49
N LEU A 296 -18.41 -2.49 23.53
CA LEU A 296 -19.81 -2.66 23.95
C LEU A 296 -20.03 -2.18 25.40
N ALA A 297 -19.14 -2.57 26.32
CA ALA A 297 -19.18 -2.13 27.71
C ALA A 297 -19.00 -0.61 27.85
N LYS A 298 -18.13 -0.01 27.04
CA LYS A 298 -17.89 1.44 27.04
C LYS A 298 -19.10 2.21 26.50
N LYS A 299 -19.70 1.73 25.40
CA LYS A 299 -20.81 2.42 24.72
C LYS A 299 -22.15 2.23 25.44
N PHE A 300 -22.38 1.04 26.00
CA PHE A 300 -23.64 0.64 26.65
C PHE A 300 -23.38 0.08 28.05
N PRO A 301 -22.82 0.87 28.99
CA PRO A 301 -22.33 0.33 30.27
C PRO A 301 -23.40 -0.40 31.07
N GLU A 302 -24.59 0.18 31.21
CA GLU A 302 -25.68 -0.41 31.99
C GLU A 302 -26.34 -1.60 31.28
N GLU A 303 -26.57 -1.51 29.97
CA GLU A 303 -27.18 -2.58 29.19
C GLU A 303 -26.22 -3.76 29.07
N TYR A 304 -24.97 -3.54 28.65
CA TYR A 304 -23.95 -4.58 28.51
C TYR A 304 -23.71 -5.30 29.85
N LYS A 305 -23.59 -4.57 30.96
CA LYS A 305 -23.45 -5.16 32.30
C LYS A 305 -24.63 -6.05 32.66
N ASN A 306 -25.86 -5.62 32.38
CA ASN A 306 -27.06 -6.41 32.66
C ASN A 306 -27.13 -7.67 31.79
N VAL A 307 -26.98 -7.53 30.47
CA VAL A 307 -27.08 -8.67 29.54
C VAL A 307 -25.93 -9.67 29.73
N LYS A 308 -24.71 -9.21 30.04
CA LYS A 308 -23.58 -10.09 30.33
C LYS A 308 -23.80 -10.87 31.63
N ALA A 309 -24.27 -10.21 32.70
CA ALA A 309 -24.60 -10.88 33.96
C ALA A 309 -25.75 -11.89 33.78
N GLY A 310 -26.77 -11.53 32.99
CA GLY A 310 -27.85 -12.45 32.62
C GLY A 310 -27.33 -13.64 31.81
N TYR A 311 -26.39 -13.42 30.90
CA TYR A 311 -25.79 -14.47 30.07
C TYR A 311 -24.97 -15.45 30.90
N ASP A 312 -24.18 -14.94 31.85
CA ASP A 312 -23.39 -15.76 32.76
C ASP A 312 -24.28 -16.62 33.68
N LYS A 313 -25.43 -16.08 34.12
CA LYS A 313 -26.44 -16.86 34.86
C LYS A 313 -27.13 -17.89 33.95
N TYR A 314 -27.53 -17.49 32.76
CA TYR A 314 -28.16 -18.36 31.77
C TYR A 314 -27.27 -19.55 31.43
N LYS A 315 -25.96 -19.35 31.20
CA LYS A 315 -24.99 -20.44 30.95
C LYS A 315 -24.87 -21.44 32.11
N LYS A 316 -25.12 -21.01 33.34
CA LYS A 316 -25.03 -21.83 34.57
C LYS A 316 -26.37 -22.43 34.99
N ARG A 317 -27.44 -22.24 34.20
CA ARG A 317 -28.76 -22.76 34.54
C ARG A 317 -28.74 -24.29 34.58
N TRP A 318 -29.49 -24.85 35.51
CA TRP A 318 -29.64 -26.31 35.64
C TRP A 318 -30.76 -26.88 34.75
N SER A 319 -31.58 -26.01 34.15
CA SER A 319 -32.74 -26.39 33.34
C SER A 319 -32.96 -25.41 32.19
N ASP A 320 -33.37 -25.94 31.03
CA ASP A 320 -33.72 -25.18 29.83
C ASP A 320 -35.16 -24.62 29.82
N LEU A 321 -35.87 -24.71 30.95
CA LEU A 321 -37.23 -24.19 31.09
C LEU A 321 -37.32 -22.65 31.05
N TRP A 322 -36.19 -21.95 31.18
CA TRP A 322 -36.15 -20.48 31.24
C TRP A 322 -35.37 -19.93 30.05
N ALA A 323 -36.02 -19.10 29.24
CA ALA A 323 -35.37 -18.38 28.15
C ALA A 323 -34.38 -17.32 28.68
N PHE A 324 -33.48 -16.85 27.82
CA PHE A 324 -32.49 -15.82 28.17
C PHE A 324 -33.13 -14.53 28.73
N THR A 325 -34.31 -14.14 28.23
CA THR A 325 -35.08 -12.99 28.73
C THR A 325 -35.42 -13.06 30.22
N SER A 326 -35.54 -14.26 30.79
CA SER A 326 -35.78 -14.45 32.24
C SER A 326 -34.61 -14.03 33.13
N TYR A 327 -33.42 -13.81 32.54
CA TYR A 327 -32.18 -13.51 33.27
C TYR A 327 -31.71 -12.05 33.10
N ILE A 328 -32.44 -11.23 32.34
CA ILE A 328 -32.12 -9.83 32.05
C ILE A 328 -33.30 -8.91 32.39
N ASP A 329 -33.03 -7.61 32.55
CA ASP A 329 -34.08 -6.63 32.87
C ASP A 329 -35.10 -6.52 31.73
N LYS A 330 -36.38 -6.33 32.10
CA LYS A 330 -37.50 -6.19 31.14
C LYS A 330 -37.25 -5.14 30.04
N LYS A 331 -36.58 -4.04 30.37
CA LYS A 331 -36.25 -2.97 29.41
C LYS A 331 -35.33 -3.42 28.26
N TYR A 332 -34.60 -4.52 28.41
CA TYR A 332 -33.69 -5.07 27.39
C TYR A 332 -34.29 -6.29 26.66
N HIS A 333 -35.53 -6.70 26.96
CA HIS A 333 -36.18 -7.87 26.36
C HIS A 333 -36.30 -7.75 24.84
N LYS A 334 -36.52 -6.54 24.32
CA LYS A 334 -36.65 -6.29 22.87
C LYS A 334 -35.44 -6.77 22.07
N ASN A 335 -34.24 -6.65 22.63
CA ASN A 335 -32.98 -6.97 21.94
C ASN A 335 -32.33 -8.26 22.48
N ALA A 336 -33.06 -9.05 23.28
CA ALA A 336 -32.50 -10.18 24.03
C ALA A 336 -31.87 -11.25 23.13
N ASP A 337 -32.52 -11.62 22.02
CA ASP A 337 -32.01 -12.63 21.09
C ASP A 337 -30.72 -12.18 20.39
N ALA A 338 -30.64 -10.89 20.03
CA ALA A 338 -29.45 -10.31 19.43
C ALA A 338 -28.28 -10.28 20.43
N TRP A 339 -28.55 -9.86 21.66
CA TRP A 339 -27.57 -9.90 22.75
C TRP A 339 -27.11 -11.32 23.06
N TYR A 340 -28.03 -12.28 23.12
CA TYR A 340 -27.70 -13.69 23.34
C TYR A 340 -26.77 -14.22 22.25
N ALA A 341 -27.14 -14.05 20.98
CA ALA A 341 -26.34 -14.50 19.84
C ALA A 341 -24.94 -13.84 19.83
N LEU A 342 -24.85 -12.55 20.13
CA LEU A 342 -23.59 -11.83 20.23
C LEU A 342 -22.73 -12.35 21.39
N LEU A 343 -23.29 -12.44 22.60
CA LEU A 343 -22.59 -12.90 23.79
C LEU A 343 -22.13 -14.36 23.67
N THR A 344 -22.89 -15.21 22.98
CA THR A 344 -22.45 -16.57 22.64
C THR A 344 -21.20 -16.59 21.78
N ARG A 345 -21.09 -15.69 20.80
CA ARG A 345 -19.85 -15.57 20.01
C ARG A 345 -18.72 -14.92 20.80
N LEU A 346 -19.01 -13.94 21.64
CA LEU A 346 -18.00 -13.25 22.46
C LEU A 346 -17.38 -14.14 23.53
N ASP A 347 -18.07 -15.19 23.96
CA ASP A 347 -17.58 -16.18 24.92
C ASP A 347 -16.41 -17.02 24.36
N ASP A 348 -16.27 -17.08 23.03
CA ASP A 348 -15.08 -17.60 22.36
C ASP A 348 -14.04 -16.47 22.18
N ASN A 349 -12.97 -16.52 22.97
CA ASN A 349 -11.85 -15.56 22.90
C ASN A 349 -11.10 -15.59 21.56
N SER A 350 -11.23 -16.68 20.80
CA SER A 350 -10.62 -16.81 19.47
C SER A 350 -11.50 -16.21 18.37
N ALA A 351 -12.80 -15.99 18.64
CA ALA A 351 -13.73 -15.48 17.65
C ALA A 351 -13.31 -14.08 17.15
N LYS A 352 -13.50 -13.91 15.85
CA LYS A 352 -13.26 -12.67 15.11
C LYS A 352 -14.54 -12.26 14.42
N PHE A 353 -14.74 -10.95 14.30
CA PHE A 353 -15.92 -10.36 13.69
C PHE A 353 -15.50 -9.43 12.57
N ASN A 354 -15.94 -9.69 11.35
CA ASN A 354 -15.78 -8.74 10.25
C ASN A 354 -16.94 -7.73 10.20
N ARG A 355 -16.79 -6.71 9.35
CA ARG A 355 -17.80 -5.67 9.14
C ARG A 355 -19.18 -6.23 8.76
N THR A 356 -19.23 -7.22 7.85
CA THR A 356 -20.49 -7.82 7.41
C THR A 356 -21.21 -8.56 8.54
N GLU A 357 -20.47 -9.30 9.36
CA GLU A 357 -21.02 -10.00 10.53
C GLU A 357 -21.55 -9.00 11.56
N LEU A 358 -20.79 -7.94 11.85
CA LEU A 358 -21.21 -6.88 12.76
C LEU A 358 -22.45 -6.14 12.24
N ALA A 359 -22.53 -5.88 10.93
CA ALA A 359 -23.69 -5.25 10.31
C ALA A 359 -24.96 -6.13 10.36
N VAL A 360 -24.84 -7.45 10.54
CA VAL A 360 -26.00 -8.35 10.73
C VAL A 360 -26.43 -8.42 12.19
N ILE A 361 -25.47 -8.39 13.12
CA ILE A 361 -25.72 -8.57 14.55
C ILE A 361 -26.15 -7.26 15.22
N LEU A 362 -25.42 -6.17 14.96
CA LEU A 362 -25.52 -4.92 15.71
C LEU A 362 -26.79 -4.11 15.46
N PRO A 363 -27.34 -3.98 14.23
CA PRO A 363 -28.57 -3.20 14.01
C PRO A 363 -29.80 -3.73 14.73
N LYS A 364 -29.75 -4.95 15.25
CA LYS A 364 -30.80 -5.54 16.09
C LYS A 364 -30.75 -5.05 17.55
N ILE A 365 -29.75 -4.25 17.90
CA ILE A 365 -29.60 -3.61 19.20
C ILE A 365 -29.86 -2.11 19.00
N ASP A 366 -30.82 -1.57 19.72
CA ASP A 366 -31.18 -0.15 19.60
C ASP A 366 -29.94 0.75 19.87
N GLY A 367 -29.69 1.74 18.99
CA GLY A 367 -28.57 2.67 19.12
C GLY A 367 -27.26 2.27 18.43
N PHE A 368 -27.22 1.13 17.73
CA PHE A 368 -26.02 0.61 17.02
C PHE A 368 -25.92 0.98 15.53
N ASN A 369 -26.83 1.80 15.02
CA ASN A 369 -27.01 1.95 13.58
C ASN A 369 -26.06 2.97 12.93
N THR A 370 -24.75 2.88 13.19
CA THR A 370 -23.77 3.70 12.47
C THR A 370 -22.57 2.89 12.01
N ASP A 371 -22.28 2.98 10.72
CA ASP A 371 -21.04 2.48 10.11
C ASP A 371 -19.78 2.96 10.86
N GLU A 372 -19.87 4.15 11.45
CA GLU A 372 -18.82 4.74 12.29
C GLU A 372 -18.47 3.85 13.49
N PHE A 373 -19.47 3.29 14.19
CA PHE A 373 -19.20 2.43 15.33
C PHE A 373 -18.59 1.10 14.90
N ILE A 374 -19.02 0.54 13.76
CA ILE A 374 -18.40 -0.68 13.21
C ILE A 374 -16.93 -0.42 12.85
N GLU A 375 -16.61 0.73 12.25
CA GLU A 375 -15.22 1.10 11.97
C GLU A 375 -14.40 1.30 13.25
N GLU A 376 -14.97 1.93 14.28
CA GLU A 376 -14.32 2.08 15.59
C GLU A 376 -14.01 0.72 16.23
N LEU A 377 -14.98 -0.19 16.23
CA LEU A 377 -14.84 -1.55 16.76
C LEU A 377 -13.76 -2.35 16.05
N VAL A 378 -13.75 -2.24 14.73
CA VAL A 378 -12.85 -3.02 13.88
C VAL A 378 -11.44 -2.44 13.88
N GLU A 379 -11.27 -1.14 14.15
CA GLU A 379 -9.97 -0.52 14.41
C GLU A 379 -9.43 -0.92 15.79
N GLN A 380 -10.22 -0.76 16.87
CA GLN A 380 -9.82 -1.14 18.24
C GLN A 380 -9.64 -2.66 18.40
N GLY A 381 -10.29 -3.41 17.51
CA GLY A 381 -10.32 -4.86 17.38
C GLY A 381 -8.97 -5.57 17.31
N GLY A 382 -7.97 -4.88 16.77
CA GLY A 382 -6.56 -5.28 16.76
C GLY A 382 -6.18 -6.48 15.88
N ALA A 383 -7.11 -7.17 15.21
CA ALA A 383 -6.73 -8.28 14.35
C ALA A 383 -6.19 -7.75 13.00
N GLY A 384 -4.92 -8.06 12.73
CA GLY A 384 -4.22 -7.64 11.52
C GLY A 384 -3.46 -6.31 11.62
N ASP A 385 -3.22 -5.81 12.84
CA ASP A 385 -2.29 -4.70 13.14
C ASP A 385 -2.56 -3.40 12.38
N PHE A 386 -3.85 -3.05 12.20
CA PHE A 386 -4.23 -1.83 11.48
C PHE A 386 -4.12 -0.56 12.32
N GLY A 387 -4.05 -0.67 13.65
CA GLY A 387 -3.98 0.49 14.56
C GLY A 387 -2.56 0.98 14.83
N GLU A 388 -1.54 0.20 14.49
CA GLU A 388 -0.15 0.46 14.84
C GLU A 388 0.77 0.34 13.63
N ALA A 389 1.80 1.18 13.60
CA ALA A 389 2.93 1.06 12.70
C ALA A 389 4.23 0.83 13.48
N SER A 390 5.10 0.00 12.92
CA SER A 390 6.44 -0.26 13.46
C SER A 390 7.51 0.44 12.64
N PHE A 391 8.51 0.99 13.32
CA PHE A 391 9.73 1.51 12.70
C PHE A 391 10.87 0.51 12.86
N LEU A 392 11.59 0.17 11.78
CA LEU A 392 12.69 -0.78 11.82
C LEU A 392 13.80 -0.35 12.79
N PHE A 393 14.11 0.95 12.83
CA PHE A 393 15.14 1.53 13.71
C PHE A 393 14.86 1.26 15.19
N ALA A 394 13.61 1.32 15.60
CA ALA A 394 13.21 1.11 16.97
C ALA A 394 12.21 -0.03 17.01
N LYS A 395 12.69 -1.28 16.83
CA LYS A 395 11.93 -2.55 16.82
C LYS A 395 10.87 -2.72 17.95
N THR A 396 10.78 -1.78 18.89
CA THR A 396 9.90 -1.71 20.05
C THR A 396 8.93 -0.51 20.05
N MET A 397 9.04 0.44 19.11
CA MET A 397 8.14 1.59 19.02
C MET A 397 6.99 1.30 18.07
N ASN A 398 5.87 0.87 18.64
CA ASN A 398 4.59 0.92 17.96
C ASN A 398 4.05 2.34 18.06
N VAL A 399 3.75 2.95 16.92
CA VAL A 399 3.12 4.27 16.87
C VAL A 399 1.72 4.10 16.32
N PRO A 400 0.70 4.74 16.94
CA PRO A 400 -0.64 4.75 16.39
C PRO A 400 -0.63 5.25 14.95
N VAL A 401 -1.30 4.54 14.03
CA VAL A 401 -1.37 4.98 12.63
C VAL A 401 -2.14 6.31 12.48
N LYS A 402 -3.07 6.58 13.40
CA LYS A 402 -3.87 7.80 13.47
C LYS A 402 -3.37 8.74 14.57
N ARG A 403 -3.64 10.03 14.43
CA ARG A 403 -3.30 11.00 15.47
C ARG A 403 -4.29 10.90 16.65
N PRO A 404 -3.88 11.29 17.87
CA PRO A 404 -4.78 11.35 19.02
C PRO A 404 -6.07 12.14 18.70
N GLY A 405 -7.22 11.59 19.10
CA GLY A 405 -8.53 12.22 18.89
C GLY A 405 -9.12 12.08 17.48
N GLN A 406 -8.43 11.45 16.53
CA GLN A 406 -8.97 11.24 15.18
C GLN A 406 -9.92 10.04 15.09
N ALA A 407 -10.86 10.14 14.16
CA ALA A 407 -11.73 9.04 13.78
C ALA A 407 -10.93 7.87 13.17
N PRO A 408 -11.49 6.65 13.20
CA PRO A 408 -10.90 5.51 12.52
C PRO A 408 -10.67 5.76 11.03
N LEU A 409 -9.53 5.31 10.50
CA LEU A 409 -9.26 5.42 9.06
C LEU A 409 -10.19 4.48 8.28
N GLN A 410 -10.86 4.98 7.25
CA GLN A 410 -11.68 4.13 6.37
C GLN A 410 -10.80 3.25 5.50
N ARG A 411 -11.14 1.97 5.34
CA ARG A 411 -10.31 1.05 4.56
C ARG A 411 -10.87 0.79 3.17
N GLN A 412 -10.14 1.18 2.13
CA GLN A 412 -10.57 1.00 0.74
C GLN A 412 -10.83 -0.47 0.37
N MET A 413 -9.98 -1.41 0.80
CA MET A 413 -10.18 -2.84 0.54
C MET A 413 -11.50 -3.36 1.16
N SER A 414 -11.84 -2.91 2.38
CA SER A 414 -13.11 -3.29 3.01
C SER A 414 -14.30 -2.77 2.20
N GLN A 415 -14.22 -1.53 1.69
CA GLN A 415 -15.27 -0.97 0.84
C GLN A 415 -15.42 -1.73 -0.48
N LYS A 416 -14.31 -2.08 -1.13
CA LYS A 416 -14.33 -2.89 -2.35
C LYS A 416 -14.93 -4.28 -2.12
N LEU A 417 -14.64 -4.91 -0.99
CA LEU A 417 -15.24 -6.20 -0.61
C LEU A 417 -16.76 -6.09 -0.46
N LEU A 418 -17.25 -5.05 0.24
CA LEU A 418 -18.69 -4.79 0.37
C LEU A 418 -19.35 -4.56 -1.00
N ALA A 419 -18.65 -3.88 -1.91
CA ALA A 419 -19.13 -3.62 -3.26
C ALA A 419 -18.96 -4.81 -4.23
N GLY A 420 -18.36 -5.93 -3.80
CA GLY A 420 -18.07 -7.07 -4.68
C GLY A 420 -17.05 -6.77 -5.78
N THR A 421 -16.21 -5.74 -5.60
CA THR A 421 -15.20 -5.28 -6.57
C THR A 421 -13.76 -5.44 -6.06
N ALA A 422 -13.57 -6.19 -4.98
CA ALA A 422 -12.24 -6.47 -4.47
C ALA A 422 -11.44 -7.35 -5.45
N PRO A 423 -10.14 -7.06 -5.64
CA PRO A 423 -9.28 -7.94 -6.43
C PRO A 423 -9.19 -9.32 -5.75
N LYS A 424 -9.16 -10.37 -6.58
CA LYS A 424 -9.08 -11.75 -6.09
C LYS A 424 -7.70 -12.01 -5.46
N ALA A 425 -7.67 -12.95 -4.53
CA ALA A 425 -6.42 -13.52 -4.08
C ALA A 425 -5.76 -14.27 -5.24
N VAL A 426 -4.54 -13.88 -5.57
CA VAL A 426 -3.72 -14.63 -6.52
C VAL A 426 -2.98 -15.73 -5.74
N PRO A 427 -3.15 -17.00 -6.12
CA PRO A 427 -2.45 -18.10 -5.49
C PRO A 427 -0.94 -18.04 -5.77
N GLY A 428 -0.15 -18.75 -4.95
CA GLY A 428 1.30 -18.84 -5.15
C GLY A 428 2.13 -17.83 -4.36
N LYS A 429 3.40 -17.76 -4.75
CA LYS A 429 4.44 -16.92 -4.13
C LYS A 429 4.37 -15.51 -4.68
N ARG A 430 4.65 -14.52 -3.83
CA ARG A 430 4.80 -13.14 -4.27
C ARG A 430 6.28 -12.87 -4.56
N THR A 431 6.62 -12.92 -5.83
CA THR A 431 7.97 -12.66 -6.33
C THR A 431 8.06 -11.22 -6.84
N PHE A 432 9.06 -10.48 -6.38
CA PHE A 432 9.31 -9.10 -6.81
C PHE A 432 10.75 -8.67 -6.55
N PHE A 433 11.20 -7.64 -7.27
CA PHE A 433 12.37 -6.88 -6.84
C PHE A 433 11.93 -5.75 -5.92
N ARG A 434 12.70 -5.52 -4.87
CA ARG A 434 12.56 -4.33 -4.03
C ARG A 434 13.81 -3.48 -4.20
N THR A 435 13.60 -2.21 -4.48
CA THR A 435 14.67 -1.23 -4.55
C THR A 435 14.53 -0.23 -3.41
N TRP A 436 15.63 0.02 -2.70
CA TRP A 436 15.75 1.10 -1.72
C TRP A 436 16.71 2.16 -2.27
N VAL A 437 16.19 3.37 -2.48
CA VAL A 437 17.01 4.52 -2.87
C VAL A 437 17.41 5.23 -1.59
N ARG A 438 18.69 5.14 -1.22
CA ARG A 438 19.20 5.61 0.07
C ARG A 438 20.11 6.81 -0.10
N ALA A 439 19.96 7.80 0.78
CA ALA A 439 20.98 8.83 0.98
C ALA A 439 21.99 8.31 2.00
N VAL A 440 23.28 8.35 1.65
CA VAL A 440 24.37 7.88 2.50
C VAL A 440 25.38 9.03 2.67
N PRO A 441 25.76 9.39 3.91
CA PRO A 441 26.79 10.40 4.13
C PRO A 441 28.12 9.99 3.48
N ILE A 442 28.82 10.94 2.89
CA ILE A 442 30.19 10.73 2.42
C ILE A 442 31.12 10.90 3.63
N PRO A 443 31.95 9.88 3.98
CA PRO A 443 32.94 10.03 5.04
C PRO A 443 33.89 11.19 4.72
N LYS A 444 34.06 12.12 5.67
CA LYS A 444 34.99 13.25 5.55
C LYS A 444 36.43 12.86 5.84
#